data_AF-A0A528V2D8-F1
#
_entry.id   AF-A0A528V2D8-F1
#
_cell.length_a   1.000
_cell.length_b   1.000
_cell.length_c   1.000
_cell.angle_alpha   90.00
_cell.angle_beta   90.00
_cell.angle_gamma   90.00
#
_symmetry.space_group_name_H-M   'P 1'
#
loop_
_entity.id
_entity.type
_entity.pdbx_description
1 polymer ?
#
loop_
_entity_poly.entity_id
_entity_poly.type
_entity_poly.pdbx_seq_one_letter_code
_entity_poly.pdbx_strand_id
1 'polypeptide(L)'
;QNADKLQGHKVDGVEPTFENIASGDYGVSRSLFVYAKKEHVGVIPGMQEFIAEYTSEAAWGPDGYLADKGLIPLPYAERAKSAENAKALK
;
A
#
# COMPACT_ATOMS: atom_id res chain seq x y z
N GLN A 1 5.37 -13.21 9.31
CA GLN A 1 5.89 -13.30 10.69
C GLN A 1 5.40 -12.18 11.63
N ASN A 2 4.41 -11.37 11.25
CA ASN A 2 3.88 -10.29 12.10
C ASN A 2 2.49 -10.59 12.71
N ALA A 3 1.81 -11.65 12.26
CA ALA A 3 0.45 -11.98 12.66
C ALA A 3 0.33 -12.39 14.14
N ASP A 4 1.30 -13.13 14.69
CA ASP A 4 1.21 -13.69 16.05
C ASP A 4 1.51 -12.69 17.17
N LYS A 5 2.08 -11.52 16.85
CA LYS A 5 2.46 -10.50 17.85
C LYS A 5 1.59 -9.25 17.81
N LEU A 6 0.76 -9.08 16.77
CA LEU A 6 -0.08 -7.91 16.61
C LEU A 6 -1.47 -8.22 17.18
N GLN A 7 -1.62 -8.16 18.50
CA GLN A 7 -2.95 -8.12 19.10
C GLN A 7 -3.55 -6.74 18.81
N GLY A 8 -4.30 -6.65 17.72
CA GLY A 8 -5.11 -5.48 17.40
C GLY A 8 -6.16 -5.28 18.48
N HIS A 9 -5.88 -4.38 19.42
CA HIS A 9 -6.87 -3.96 20.41
C HIS A 9 -7.94 -3.14 19.70
N LYS A 10 -9.21 -3.37 20.04
CA LYS A 10 -10.32 -2.51 19.61
C LYS A 10 -10.00 -1.08 20.01
N VAL A 11 -9.98 -0.18 19.04
CA VAL A 11 -9.93 1.26 19.29
C VAL A 11 -11.35 1.77 19.09
N ASP A 12 -11.94 2.36 20.13
CA ASP A 12 -13.28 2.94 20.13
C ASP A 12 -14.42 1.97 19.68
N GLY A 13 -14.24 0.67 19.92
CA GLY A 13 -15.23 -0.36 19.59
C GLY A 13 -15.20 -0.86 18.15
N VAL A 14 -14.32 -0.29 17.30
CA VAL A 14 -14.13 -0.70 15.91
C VAL A 14 -13.09 -1.83 15.83
N GLU A 15 -13.45 -2.92 15.17
CA GLU A 15 -12.54 -4.04 14.95
C GLU A 15 -11.55 -3.75 13.82
N PRO A 16 -10.29 -4.21 13.91
CA PRO A 16 -9.27 -4.09 12.88
C PRO A 16 -9.55 -5.01 11.67
N THR A 17 -10.73 -4.87 11.06
CA THR A 17 -11.06 -5.57 9.82
C THR A 17 -10.43 -4.83 8.63
N PHE A 18 -10.18 -5.56 7.54
CA PHE A 18 -9.70 -4.96 6.29
C PHE A 18 -10.60 -3.82 5.81
N GLU A 19 -11.91 -3.97 5.99
CA GLU A 19 -12.93 -3.01 5.56
C GLU A 19 -12.85 -1.71 6.37
N ASN A 20 -12.81 -1.80 7.71
CA ASN A 20 -12.69 -0.64 8.60
C ASN A 20 -11.35 0.09 8.44
N ILE A 21 -10.29 -0.64 8.11
CA ILE A 21 -8.97 -0.04 7.86
C ILE A 21 -8.93 0.64 6.49
N ALA A 22 -9.47 0.01 5.45
CA ALA A 22 -9.52 0.60 4.11
C ALA A 22 -10.45 1.81 4.03
N SER A 23 -11.53 1.86 4.84
CA SER A 23 -12.42 3.03 4.95
C SER A 23 -11.84 4.16 5.79
N GLY A 24 -10.83 3.88 6.63
CA GLY A 24 -10.26 4.82 7.59
C GLY A 24 -11.01 4.89 8.93
N ASP A 25 -12.06 4.09 9.12
CA ASP A 25 -12.84 4.02 10.37
C ASP A 25 -12.03 3.36 11.52
N TYR A 26 -11.04 2.55 11.19
CA TYR A 26 -10.04 2.09 12.14
C TYR A 26 -8.92 3.14 12.26
N GLY A 27 -9.11 4.13 13.13
CA GLY A 27 -8.24 5.33 13.28
C GLY A 27 -6.76 5.08 13.59
N VAL A 28 -6.30 3.83 13.68
CA VAL A 28 -4.89 3.46 13.86
C VAL A 28 -4.20 3.10 12.54
N SER A 29 -4.94 2.85 11.45
CA SER A 29 -4.32 2.62 10.15
C SER A 29 -3.74 3.92 9.60
N ARG A 30 -2.42 3.95 9.42
CA ARG A 30 -1.74 5.10 8.81
C ARG A 30 -1.50 4.82 7.34
N SER A 31 -1.95 5.73 6.48
CA SER A 31 -1.66 5.68 5.05
C SER A 31 -0.14 5.78 4.84
N LEU A 32 0.40 4.83 4.07
CA LEU A 32 1.78 4.86 3.63
C LEU A 32 1.88 5.64 2.32
N PHE A 33 2.72 6.65 2.28
CA PHE A 33 3.00 7.42 1.08
C PHE A 33 4.42 7.15 0.61
N VAL A 34 4.57 6.85 -0.68
CA VAL A 34 5.87 6.71 -1.35
C VAL A 34 6.04 7.91 -2.28
N TYR A 35 7.12 8.66 -2.09
CA TYR A 35 7.45 9.82 -2.90
C TYR A 35 8.64 9.53 -3.80
N ALA A 36 8.49 9.78 -5.10
CA ALA A 36 9.58 9.70 -6.07
C ALA A 36 9.72 11.06 -6.77
N LYS A 37 10.97 11.50 -6.97
CA LYS A 37 11.28 12.69 -7.77
C LYS A 37 11.36 12.32 -9.23
N LYS A 38 10.62 13.03 -10.08
CA LYS A 38 10.56 12.76 -11.52
C LYS A 38 11.92 12.94 -12.19
N GLU A 39 12.69 13.93 -11.75
CA GLU A 39 14.03 14.24 -12.28
C GLU A 39 15.04 13.10 -12.06
N HIS A 40 14.76 12.21 -11.11
CA HIS A 40 15.65 11.08 -10.84
C HIS A 40 15.28 9.83 -11.66
N VAL A 41 14.12 9.80 -12.32
CA VAL A 41 13.73 8.70 -13.18
C VAL A 41 14.55 8.77 -14.48
N GLY A 42 15.25 7.68 -14.81
CA GLY A 42 16.21 7.63 -15.93
C GLY A 42 17.63 8.07 -15.57
N VAL A 43 17.84 8.66 -14.38
CA VAL A 43 19.18 9.00 -13.85
C VAL A 43 19.61 7.98 -12.80
N ILE A 44 18.70 7.60 -11.90
CA ILE A 44 18.94 6.55 -10.90
C ILE A 44 18.55 5.21 -11.53
N PRO A 45 19.50 4.28 -11.73
CA PRO A 45 19.20 2.95 -12.26
C PRO A 45 18.18 2.23 -11.38
N GLY A 46 17.19 1.58 -12.00
CA GLY A 46 16.22 0.75 -11.29
C GLY A 46 15.04 1.50 -10.67
N MET A 47 14.98 2.83 -10.73
CA MET A 47 13.89 3.57 -10.07
C MET A 47 12.55 3.38 -10.77
N GLN A 48 12.53 3.37 -12.10
CA GLN A 48 11.29 3.14 -12.85
C GLN A 48 10.76 1.73 -12.60
N GLU A 49 11.66 0.75 -12.59
CA GLU A 49 11.38 -0.65 -12.31
C GLU A 49 10.86 -0.83 -10.88
N PHE A 50 11.47 -0.16 -9.90
CA PHE A 50 11.02 -0.17 -8.52
C PHE A 50 9.59 0.39 -8.38
N ILE A 51 9.30 1.55 -8.99
CA ILE A 51 7.98 2.17 -8.94
C ILE A 51 6.93 1.25 -9.59
N ALA A 52 7.26 0.66 -10.74
CA ALA A 52 6.36 -0.24 -11.46
C ALA A 52 6.09 -1.54 -10.68
N GLU A 53 7.11 -2.11 -10.05
CA GLU A 53 6.99 -3.32 -9.24
C GLU A 53 6.22 -3.06 -7.94
N TYR A 54 6.56 -1.98 -7.22
CA TYR A 54 5.93 -1.63 -5.95
C TYR A 54 4.42 -1.33 -6.10
N THR A 55 4.02 -0.85 -7.29
CA THR A 55 2.61 -0.57 -7.65
C THR A 55 1.95 -1.69 -8.45
N SER A 56 2.55 -2.88 -8.49
CA SER A 56 1.98 -4.05 -9.16
C SER A 56 0.99 -4.80 -8.27
N GLU A 57 0.00 -5.48 -8.86
CA GLU A 57 -0.94 -6.31 -8.08
C GLU A 57 -0.22 -7.47 -7.35
N ALA A 58 0.90 -7.96 -7.87
CA ALA A 58 1.72 -8.97 -7.20
C ALA A 58 2.39 -8.43 -5.92
N ALA A 59 2.61 -7.12 -5.84
CA ALA A 59 3.18 -6.46 -4.68
C ALA A 59 2.11 -6.04 -3.67
N TRP A 60 1.24 -5.11 -4.05
CA TRP A 60 0.34 -4.41 -3.13
C TRP A 60 -1.13 -4.84 -3.22
N GLY A 61 -1.43 -5.86 -4.04
CA GLY A 61 -2.77 -6.39 -4.20
C GLY A 61 -3.23 -7.18 -2.97
N PRO A 62 -4.49 -7.67 -2.96
CA PRO A 62 -5.07 -8.44 -1.85
C PRO A 62 -4.25 -9.69 -1.53
N ASP A 63 -3.73 -10.34 -2.58
CA ASP A 63 -2.88 -11.54 -2.51
C ASP A 63 -1.40 -11.21 -2.77
N GLY A 64 -1.01 -9.94 -2.67
CA GLY A 64 0.35 -9.48 -2.95
C GLY A 64 1.31 -9.64 -1.78
N TYR A 65 2.61 -9.73 -2.06
CA TYR A 65 3.63 -9.98 -1.01
C TYR A 65 3.79 -8.85 0.02
N LEU A 66 3.26 -7.65 -0.24
CA LEU A 66 3.20 -6.57 0.76
C LEU A 66 2.05 -6.80 1.74
N ALA A 67 0.96 -7.43 1.31
CA ALA A 67 -0.13 -7.83 2.20
C ALA A 67 0.36 -8.84 3.26
N ASP A 68 1.16 -9.83 2.83
CA ASP A 68 1.82 -10.79 3.73
C ASP A 68 2.75 -10.12 4.76
N LYS A 69 3.27 -8.93 4.41
CA LYS A 69 4.15 -8.13 5.27
C LYS A 69 3.40 -7.18 6.19
N GLY A 70 2.06 -7.14 6.10
CA GLY A 70 1.19 -6.33 6.94
C GLY A 70 0.78 -4.99 6.32
N LEU A 71 1.03 -4.78 5.02
CA LEU A 71 0.44 -3.67 4.29
C LEU A 71 -1.03 -3.98 4.02
N ILE A 72 -1.92 -3.01 4.20
CA ILE A 72 -3.33 -3.20 3.87
C ILE A 72 -3.60 -2.58 2.50
N PRO A 73 -4.04 -3.38 1.53
CA PRO A 73 -4.30 -2.90 0.18
C PRO A 73 -5.44 -1.87 0.16
N LEU A 74 -5.23 -0.77 -0.56
CA LEU A 74 -6.31 0.17 -0.89
C LEU A 74 -7.39 -0.53 -1.74
N PRO A 75 -8.61 -0.01 -1.85
CA PRO A 75 -9.61 -0.52 -2.79
C PRO A 75 -9.07 -0.60 -4.24
N TYR A 76 -9.59 -1.55 -5.03
CA TYR A 76 -9.09 -1.80 -6.40
C TYR A 76 -9.04 -0.54 -7.27
N ALA A 77 -10.09 0.30 -7.23
CA ALA A 77 -10.16 1.53 -8.01
C ALA A 77 -9.04 2.54 -7.64
N GLU A 78 -8.76 2.69 -6.35
CA GLU A 78 -7.69 3.55 -5.81
C GLU A 78 -6.30 3.04 -6.22
N ARG A 79 -6.05 1.73 -6.07
CA ARG A 79 -4.78 1.09 -6.48
C ARG A 79 -4.57 1.20 -7.98
N ALA A 80 -5.58 0.89 -8.80
CA ALA A 80 -5.47 0.95 -10.26
C ALA A 80 -5.11 2.36 -10.74
N LYS A 81 -5.80 3.38 -10.22
CA LYS A 81 -5.50 4.79 -10.51
C LYS A 81 -4.09 5.18 -10.05
N SER A 82 -3.68 4.73 -8.87
CA SER A 82 -2.34 5.01 -8.34
C SER A 82 -1.24 4.32 -9.15
N ALA A 83 -1.46 3.08 -9.61
CA ALA A 83 -0.53 2.37 -10.48
C ALA A 83 -0.35 3.08 -11.82
N GLU A 84 -1.46 3.56 -12.40
CA GLU A 84 -1.43 4.31 -13.66
C GLU A 84 -0.62 5.60 -13.51
N ASN A 85 -0.90 6.39 -12.47
CA ASN A 85 -0.16 7.62 -12.19
C ASN A 85 1.33 7.36 -11.95
N ALA A 86 1.65 6.34 -11.16
CA ALA A 86 3.02 5.95 -10.84
C ALA A 86 3.80 5.53 -12.09
N LYS A 87 3.18 4.74 -12.99
CA LYS A 87 3.79 4.33 -14.26
C LYS A 87 3.91 5.48 -15.27
N ALA A 88 2.95 6.40 -15.25
CA ALA A 88 2.96 7.60 -16.09
C ALA A 88 3.90 8.70 -15.56
N LEU A 89 4.47 8.52 -14.36
CA LEU A 89 5.29 9.52 -13.66
C LEU A 89 4.58 10.88 -13.58
N LYS A 90 3.29 10.84 -13.26
CA LYS A 90 2.42 12.02 -13.08
C LYS A 90 2.31 12.39 -11.61
#